data_AF-A0A7V9ZX41-F1
#
_entry.id   AF-A0A7V9ZX41-F1
#
_cell.length_a   1.000
_cell.length_b   1.000
_cell.length_c   1.000
_cell.angle_alpha   90.00
_cell.angle_beta   90.00
_cell.angle_gamma   90.00
#
_symmetry.space_group_name_H-M   'P 1'
#
loop_
_entity.id
_entity.type
_entity.pdbx_description
1 polymer ?
#
loop_
_entity_poly.entity_id
_entity_poly.type
_entity_poly.pdbx_seq_one_letter_code
_entity_poly.pdbx_strand_id
1 'polypeptide(L)' 'DTYPIFKPGGIRIGTPAVTTRGMKEEEMLEIADFIDEALTRRDDAGALDKVRSKVREMTRQFSVA' A
#
# COMPACT_ATOMS: atom_id res chain seq x y z
N ASP A 1 24.60 -11.49 6.73
CA ASP A 1 23.87 -10.33 6.21
C ASP A 1 23.33 -9.57 7.41
N THR A 2 23.92 -8.41 7.73
CA THR A 2 23.59 -7.67 8.96
C THR A 2 23.17 -6.26 8.56
N TYR A 3 21.86 -6.03 8.55
CA TYR A 3 21.32 -4.69 8.30
C TYR A 3 21.58 -3.78 9.52
N PRO A 4 22.04 -2.53 9.31
CA PRO A 4 22.14 -1.55 10.38
C PRO A 4 20.78 -1.32 11.06
N ILE A 5 20.80 -1.03 12.37
CA ILE A 5 19.58 -0.78 13.17
C ILE A 5 18.70 0.33 12.56
N PHE A 6 19.35 1.31 11.92
CA PHE A 6 18.69 2.44 11.25
C PHE A 6 18.38 2.21 9.76
N LYS A 7 18.68 1.04 9.21
CA LYS A 7 18.37 0.66 7.83
C LYS A 7 17.81 -0.76 7.79
N PRO A 8 16.59 -0.98 8.30
CA PRO A 8 15.96 -2.30 8.31
C PRO A 8 15.71 -2.77 6.87
N GLY A 9 15.76 -4.09 6.67
CA GLY A 9 15.53 -4.73 5.37
C GLY A 9 14.06 -5.04 5.06
N GLY A 10 13.10 -4.52 5.83
CA GLY A 10 11.69 -4.90 5.68
C GLY A 10 10.69 -3.88 6.24
N ILE A 11 9.43 -4.08 5.89
CA ILE A 11 8.27 -3.29 6.31
C ILE A 11 7.27 -4.16 7.07
N ARG A 12 6.61 -3.60 8.09
CA ARG A 12 5.53 -4.26 8.83
C ARG A 12 4.19 -3.71 8.34
N ILE A 13 3.29 -4.60 7.94
CA ILE A 13 1.95 -4.26 7.42
C ILE A 13 0.90 -4.70 8.45
N GLY A 14 -0.16 -3.90 8.62
CA GLY A 14 -1.29 -4.22 9.49
C GLY A 14 -2.60 -3.74 8.89
N THR A 15 -3.65 -4.55 9.05
CA THR A 15 -5.00 -4.30 8.52
C THR A 15 -5.97 -3.50 9.40
N PRO A 16 -5.76 -3.23 10.71
CA PRO A 16 -6.80 -2.61 11.55
C PRO A 16 -7.41 -1.31 11.00
N ALA A 17 -6.60 -0.40 10.46
CA ALA A 17 -7.11 0.88 9.95
C ALA A 17 -8.01 0.74 8.72
N VAL A 18 -7.66 -0.17 7.81
CA VAL A 18 -8.42 -0.39 6.57
C VAL A 18 -9.69 -1.21 6.83
N THR A 19 -9.63 -2.19 7.75
CA THR A 19 -10.82 -2.96 8.15
C THR A 19 -11.80 -2.13 8.96
N THR A 20 -11.35 -1.21 9.84
CA THR A 20 -12.24 -0.24 10.49
C THR A 20 -12.97 0.67 9.50
N ARG A 21 -12.36 0.94 8.34
CA ARG A 21 -13.00 1.72 7.26
C ARG A 21 -13.96 0.91 6.39
N GLY A 22 -14.11 -0.39 6.64
CA GLY A 22 -15.04 -1.27 5.92
C GLY A 22 -14.44 -2.07 4.78
N MET A 23 -13.11 -2.01 4.56
CA MET A 23 -12.43 -2.82 3.55
C MET A 23 -12.36 -4.30 3.99
N LYS A 24 -12.46 -5.20 3.01
CA LYS A 24 -12.51 -6.66 3.15
C LYS A 24 -11.40 -7.32 2.33
N GLU A 25 -11.48 -8.64 2.21
CA GLU A 25 -10.49 -9.50 1.56
C GLU A 25 -10.21 -9.07 0.10
N GLU A 26 -11.24 -8.66 -0.65
CA GLU A 26 -11.10 -8.23 -2.05
C GLU A 26 -10.22 -6.96 -2.15
N GLU A 27 -10.47 -5.96 -1.32
CA GLU A 27 -9.62 -4.76 -1.29
C GLU A 27 -8.22 -5.05 -0.77
N MET A 28 -8.04 -6.07 0.09
CA MET A 28 -6.69 -6.43 0.57
C MET A 28 -5.82 -6.99 -0.57
N LEU A 29 -6.42 -7.71 -1.52
CA LEU A 29 -5.70 -8.17 -2.72
C LEU A 29 -5.25 -6.98 -3.58
N GLU A 30 -6.15 -6.02 -3.81
CA GLU A 30 -5.82 -4.82 -4.59
C GLU A 30 -4.74 -3.97 -3.89
N ILE A 31 -4.79 -3.82 -2.56
CA ILE A 31 -3.74 -3.16 -1.78
C ILE A 31 -2.40 -3.89 -1.90
N ALA A 32 -2.40 -5.23 -1.88
CA ALA A 32 -1.19 -6.02 -2.06
C ALA A 32 -0.57 -5.78 -3.44
N ASP A 33 -1.38 -5.74 -4.50
CA ASP A 33 -0.93 -5.44 -5.85
C ASP A 33 -0.35 -4.02 -5.97
N PHE A 34 -0.95 -3.03 -5.29
CA PHE A 34 -0.40 -1.67 -5.23
C PHE A 34 0.96 -1.62 -4.53
N ILE A 35 1.13 -2.37 -3.46
CA ILE A 35 2.39 -2.45 -2.73
C ILE A 35 3.46 -3.11 -3.61
N ASP A 36 3.14 -4.22 -4.28
CA ASP A 36 4.06 -4.89 -5.20
C ASP A 36 4.47 -3.97 -6.37
N GLU A 37 3.51 -3.32 -7.01
CA GLU A 37 3.78 -2.38 -8.12
C GLU A 37 4.71 -1.24 -7.65
N ALA A 38 4.46 -0.67 -6.47
CA ALA A 38 5.27 0.40 -5.91
C ALA A 38 6.69 -0.05 -5.55
N LEU A 39 6.86 -1.25 -5.00
CA LEU A 39 8.19 -1.80 -4.64
C LEU A 39 8.99 -2.17 -5.90
N THR A 40 8.34 -2.80 -6.87
CA THR A 40 8.95 -3.24 -8.13
C THR A 40 9.34 -2.05 -9.02
N ARG A 41 8.52 -0.99 -9.03
CA ARG A 41 8.73 0.21 -9.86
C ARG A 41 9.15 1.44 -9.05
N ARG A 42 9.81 1.24 -7.91
CA ARG A 42 10.18 2.31 -6.95
C ARG A 42 10.97 3.49 -7.55
N ASP A 43 11.69 3.27 -8.65
CA ASP A 43 12.52 4.28 -9.32
C ASP A 43 11.79 4.94 -10.52
N ASP A 44 10.52 4.58 -10.77
CA ASP A 44 9.67 5.12 -11.85
C ASP A 44 8.59 6.03 -11.27
N ALA A 45 8.83 7.34 -11.32
CA ALA A 45 7.90 8.35 -10.81
C ALA A 45 6.52 8.30 -11.49
N GLY A 46 6.45 7.94 -12.76
CA GLY A 46 5.18 7.85 -13.49
C GLY A 46 4.34 6.66 -13.06
N ALA A 47 4.99 5.52 -12.75
CA ALA A 47 4.31 4.38 -12.16
C ALA A 47 3.80 4.67 -10.76
N LEU A 48 4.61 5.33 -9.92
CA LEU A 48 4.21 5.71 -8.57
C LEU A 48 3.01 6.68 -8.56
N ASP A 49 2.94 7.61 -9.51
CA ASP A 49 1.79 8.53 -9.63
C ASP A 49 0.49 7.80 -10.06
N LYS A 50 0.62 6.77 -10.90
CA LYS A 50 -0.51 5.88 -11.24
C LYS A 50 -0.99 5.09 -10.03
N VAL A 51 -0.07 4.45 -9.30
CA VAL A 51 -0.41 3.72 -8.05
C VAL A 51 -1.12 4.67 -7.07
N ARG A 52 -0.58 5.88 -6.88
CA ARG A 52 -1.21 6.91 -6.04
C ARG A 52 -2.63 7.24 -6.48
N SER A 53 -2.85 7.35 -7.78
CA SER A 53 -4.18 7.64 -8.34
C SER A 53 -5.16 6.49 -8.09
N LYS A 54 -4.75 5.23 -8.30
CA LYS A 54 -5.56 4.04 -7.98
C LYS A 54 -5.93 3.98 -6.50
N VAL A 55 -4.97 4.20 -5.60
CA VAL A 55 -5.20 4.25 -4.14
C VAL A 55 -6.23 5.33 -3.78
N ARG A 56 -6.13 6.52 -4.38
CA ARG A 56 -7.10 7.60 -4.15
C ARG A 56 -8.50 7.23 -4.60
N GLU A 57 -8.63 6.54 -5.74
CA GLU A 57 -9.92 6.12 -6.24
C GLU A 57 -10.57 5.07 -5.32
N MET A 58 -9.82 4.00 -4.97
CA MET A 58 -10.28 2.99 -4.03
C MET A 58 -10.70 3.62 -2.69
N THR A 59 -9.86 4.48 -2.12
CA THR A 59 -10.14 5.07 -0.80
C THR A 59 -11.34 6.03 -0.75
N ARG A 60 -11.78 6.58 -1.88
CA ARG A 60 -13.01 7.40 -1.96
C ARG A 60 -14.27 6.60 -1.68
N GLN A 61 -14.25 5.29 -1.96
CA GLN A 61 -15.38 4.39 -1.71
C GLN A 61 -15.57 4.11 -0.20
N PHE A 62 -14.55 4.36 0.61
CA PHE A 62 -14.53 4.09 2.05
C PHE A 62 -14.35 5.39 2.84
N SER A 63 -15.45 6.12 3.06
CA SER A 63 -15.41 7.37 3.85
C SER A 63 -14.97 7.10 5.28
N VAL A 64 -14.13 7.97 5.82
CA VAL A 64 -13.82 7.99 7.25
C VAL A 64 -14.93 8.79 7.93
N ALA A 65 -15.68 8.17 8.83
CA ALA A 65 -16.63 8.88 9.70
C ALA A 65 -15.88 9.73 10.73
#